data_AF-X8CKF6-F1
#
_entry.id   AF-X8CKF6-F1
#
_cell.length_a   1.000
_cell.length_b   1.000
_cell.length_c   1.000
_cell.angle_alpha   90.00
_cell.angle_beta   90.00
_cell.angle_gamma   90.00
#
_symmetry.space_group_name_H-M   'P 1'
#
loop_
_entity.id
_entity.type
_entity.pdbx_description
1 polymer ?
#
loop_
_entity_poly.entity_id
_entity_poly.type
_entity_poly.pdbx_seq_one_letter_code
_entity_poly.pdbx_strand_id
1 'polypeptide(L)'
;MSFHHHEVVGAKMARKRLRALKYSKQLVEDVAQLVYLHLRFHGYGDGKWTDSAVRRYVTDAGPLLPRLHKLVRADCTTRNRRRAARLQANYDELEARIAELAAREDLERVRPT
;
A
#
# COMPACT_ATOMS: atom_id res chain seq x y z
N MET A 1 -13.49 11.98 -15.91
CA MET A 1 -12.12 11.92 -16.49
C MET A 1 -11.30 11.02 -15.58
N SER A 2 -10.83 9.88 -16.09
CA SER A 2 -10.02 8.93 -15.32
C SER A 2 -8.56 9.06 -15.75
N PHE A 3 -7.66 9.29 -14.79
CA PHE A 3 -6.22 9.30 -15.06
C PHE A 3 -5.68 7.88 -14.91
N HIS A 4 -5.56 7.16 -16.02
CA HIS A 4 -4.98 5.83 -16.03
C HIS A 4 -3.45 5.93 -15.88
N HIS A 5 -2.85 5.04 -15.08
CA HIS A 5 -1.40 4.90 -14.91
C HIS A 5 -0.65 6.11 -14.29
N HIS A 6 -1.37 6.98 -13.59
CA HIS A 6 -0.80 8.20 -13.00
C HIS A 6 0.13 7.91 -11.82
N GLU A 7 0.03 6.75 -11.19
CA GLU A 7 0.95 6.29 -10.15
C GLU A 7 2.40 6.23 -10.66
N VAL A 8 2.60 5.85 -11.92
CA VAL A 8 3.93 5.75 -12.56
C VAL A 8 4.48 7.14 -12.87
N VAL A 9 3.62 7.99 -13.43
CA VAL A 9 3.97 9.37 -13.75
C VAL A 9 4.28 10.15 -12.48
N GLY A 10 3.44 10.01 -11.45
CA GLY A 10 3.61 10.64 -10.14
C GLY A 10 4.91 10.23 -9.47
N ALA A 11 5.23 8.93 -9.45
CA ALA A 11 6.49 8.44 -8.90
C ALA A 11 7.70 8.99 -9.66
N LYS A 12 7.65 9.07 -10.99
CA LYS A 12 8.71 9.67 -11.82
C LYS A 12 8.89 11.17 -11.53
N MET A 13 7.78 11.90 -11.37
CA MET A 13 7.81 13.31 -11.01
C MET A 13 8.40 13.54 -9.61
N ALA A 14 7.99 12.75 -8.62
CA ALA A 14 8.50 12.82 -7.25
C ALA A 14 10.02 12.59 -7.22
N ARG A 15 10.52 11.55 -7.91
CA ARG A 15 11.97 11.30 -8.05
C ARG A 15 12.70 12.51 -8.60
N LYS A 16 12.21 13.08 -9.71
CA LYS A 16 12.84 14.24 -10.36
C LYS A 16 12.94 15.43 -9.42
N ARG A 17 11.85 15.75 -8.70
CA ARG A 17 11.80 16.90 -7.79
C ARG A 17 12.68 16.73 -6.56
N LEU A 18 12.63 15.57 -5.89
CA LEU A 18 13.43 15.31 -4.69
C LEU A 18 14.93 15.26 -4.99
N ARG A 19 15.34 14.74 -6.17
CA ARG A 19 16.74 14.81 -6.63
C ARG A 19 17.20 16.25 -6.87
N ALA A 20 16.35 17.10 -7.45
CA ALA A 20 16.66 18.51 -7.64
C ALA A 20 16.84 19.24 -6.30
N LEU A 21 16.07 18.85 -5.28
CA LEU A 21 16.16 19.34 -3.89
C LEU A 21 17.31 18.70 -3.08
N LYS A 22 18.15 17.84 -3.70
CA LYS A 22 19.35 17.23 -3.09
C LYS A 22 19.07 16.34 -1.87
N TYR A 23 17.89 15.73 -1.79
CA TYR A 23 17.63 14.70 -0.78
C TYR A 23 18.46 13.43 -1.01
N SER A 24 18.62 12.63 0.05
CA SER A 24 19.34 11.35 -0.03
C SER A 24 18.67 10.39 -1.00
N LYS A 25 19.47 9.54 -1.64
CA LYS A 25 18.97 8.54 -2.61
C LYS A 25 17.90 7.63 -1.99
N GLN A 26 18.09 7.19 -0.74
CA GLN A 26 17.13 6.34 -0.06
C GLN A 26 15.77 7.03 0.10
N LEU A 27 15.75 8.27 0.59
CA LEU A 27 14.51 9.02 0.77
C LEU A 27 13.78 9.24 -0.55
N VAL A 28 14.52 9.55 -1.62
CA VAL A 28 13.97 9.72 -2.96
C VAL A 28 13.23 8.46 -3.42
N GLU A 29 13.86 7.30 -3.27
CA GLU A 29 13.26 6.04 -3.71
C GLU A 29 12.11 5.60 -2.80
N ASP A 30 12.21 5.81 -1.49
CA ASP A 30 11.14 5.51 -0.54
C ASP A 30 9.87 6.31 -0.85
N VAL A 31 10.00 7.63 -1.04
CA VAL A 31 8.86 8.49 -1.38
C VAL A 31 8.29 8.11 -2.75
N ALA A 32 9.15 7.84 -3.74
CA ALA A 32 8.67 7.45 -5.06
C ALA A 32 7.94 6.11 -5.04
N GLN A 33 8.38 5.15 -4.22
CA GLN A 33 7.71 3.87 -4.04
C GLN A 33 6.36 4.03 -3.35
N LEU A 34 6.27 4.88 -2.31
CA LEU A 34 5.00 5.21 -1.68
C LEU A 34 4.01 5.84 -2.67
N VAL A 35 4.48 6.78 -3.50
CA VAL A 35 3.66 7.38 -4.58
C VAL A 35 3.27 6.36 -5.63
N TYR A 36 4.11 5.37 -5.95
CA TYR A 36 3.75 4.32 -6.90
C TYR A 36 2.65 3.40 -6.34
N LEU A 37 2.66 3.12 -5.03
CA LEU A 37 1.75 2.16 -4.40
C LEU A 37 0.45 2.76 -3.85
N HIS A 38 0.35 4.08 -3.71
CA HIS A 38 -0.68 4.75 -2.89
C HIS A 38 -2.15 4.37 -3.24
N LEU A 39 -2.50 4.16 -4.51
CA LEU A 39 -3.87 3.79 -4.89
C LEU A 39 -4.11 2.29 -5.00
N ARG A 40 -3.08 1.46 -4.85
CA ARG A 40 -3.21 0.02 -5.11
C ARG A 40 -4.27 -0.62 -4.21
N PHE A 41 -4.42 -0.14 -2.98
CA PHE A 41 -5.45 -0.57 -2.04
C PHE A 41 -6.89 -0.38 -2.55
N HIS A 42 -7.16 0.59 -3.42
CA HIS A 42 -8.55 0.92 -3.81
C HIS A 42 -9.29 -0.25 -4.47
N GLY A 43 -8.58 -1.22 -5.05
CA GLY A 43 -9.17 -2.45 -5.59
C GLY A 43 -9.47 -3.55 -4.57
N TYR A 44 -9.09 -3.38 -3.29
CA TYR A 44 -9.28 -4.38 -2.24
C TYR A 44 -10.77 -4.57 -1.92
N GLY A 45 -11.50 -3.46 -1.74
CA GLY A 45 -12.92 -3.46 -1.34
C GLY A 45 -13.89 -4.11 -2.33
N ASP A 46 -13.43 -4.45 -3.53
CA ASP A 46 -14.21 -5.18 -4.53
C ASP A 46 -14.25 -6.71 -4.26
N GLY A 47 -13.54 -7.21 -3.23
CA GLY A 47 -13.49 -8.63 -2.87
C GLY A 47 -12.66 -9.51 -3.83
N LYS A 48 -11.92 -8.90 -4.76
CA LYS A 48 -11.19 -9.61 -5.84
C LYS A 48 -9.78 -10.07 -5.44
N TRP A 49 -9.31 -9.70 -4.25
CA TRP A 49 -7.93 -9.98 -3.85
C TRP A 49 -7.79 -11.42 -3.35
N THR A 50 -6.93 -12.18 -4.04
CA THR A 50 -6.47 -13.50 -3.58
C THR A 50 -5.34 -13.34 -2.55
N ASP A 51 -5.00 -14.41 -1.83
CA ASP A 51 -3.87 -14.40 -0.88
C ASP A 51 -2.56 -14.02 -1.59
N SER A 52 -2.36 -14.48 -2.83
CA SER A 52 -1.21 -14.09 -3.65
C SER A 52 -1.20 -12.59 -3.98
N ALA A 53 -2.36 -11.95 -4.15
CA ALA A 53 -2.45 -10.52 -4.34
C ALA A 53 -2.08 -9.76 -3.05
N VAL A 54 -2.53 -10.23 -1.89
CA VAL A 54 -2.17 -9.68 -0.57
C VAL A 54 -0.65 -9.81 -0.33
N ARG A 55 -0.07 -10.98 -0.59
CA ARG A 55 1.38 -11.20 -0.49
C ARG A 55 2.16 -10.25 -1.37
N ARG A 56 1.79 -10.15 -2.65
CA ARG A 56 2.45 -9.23 -3.59
C ARG A 56 2.34 -7.77 -3.13
N TYR A 57 1.21 -7.37 -2.54
CA TYR A 57 1.07 -6.04 -1.96
C TYR A 57 2.05 -5.79 -0.81
N VAL A 58 2.16 -6.74 0.12
CA VAL A 58 3.13 -6.68 1.23
C VAL A 58 4.57 -6.69 0.73
N THR A 59 4.91 -7.58 -0.21
CA THR A 59 6.26 -7.68 -0.79
C THR A 59 6.67 -6.42 -1.52
N ASP A 60 5.79 -5.84 -2.36
CA ASP A 60 6.10 -4.63 -3.12
C ASP A 60 6.28 -3.41 -2.21
N ALA A 61 5.58 -3.36 -1.06
CA ALA A 61 5.74 -2.32 -0.05
C ALA A 61 6.98 -2.55 0.83
N GLY A 62 7.31 -3.81 1.14
CA GLY A 62 8.44 -4.22 1.97
C GLY A 62 8.51 -3.41 3.28
N PRO A 63 9.65 -2.77 3.60
CA PRO A 63 9.82 -2.00 4.84
C PRO A 63 8.97 -0.72 4.89
N LEU A 64 8.38 -0.30 3.77
CA LEU A 64 7.53 0.89 3.68
C LEU A 64 6.06 0.60 4.02
N LEU A 65 5.67 -0.67 4.21
CA LEU A 65 4.29 -1.06 4.48
C LEU A 65 3.63 -0.24 5.61
N PRO A 66 4.26 -0.01 6.78
CA PRO A 66 3.65 0.81 7.83
C PRO A 66 3.45 2.28 7.43
N ARG A 67 4.32 2.83 6.57
CA ARG A 67 4.17 4.19 6.04
C ARG A 67 3.07 4.24 4.97
N LEU A 68 2.97 3.20 4.14
CA LEU A 68 1.93 3.07 3.15
C LEU A 68 0.54 3.01 3.82
N HIS A 69 0.39 2.27 4.91
CA HIS A 69 -0.86 2.23 5.67
C HIS A 69 -1.31 3.61 6.15
N LYS A 70 -0.37 4.39 6.70
CA LYS A 70 -0.64 5.77 7.13
C LYS A 70 -1.03 6.66 5.95
N LEU A 71 -0.31 6.54 4.83
CA LEU A 71 -0.58 7.32 3.62
C LEU A 71 -1.99 7.05 3.09
N VAL A 72 -2.38 5.78 2.91
CA VAL A 72 -3.70 5.45 2.34
C VAL A 72 -4.84 5.84 3.27
N ARG A 73 -4.68 5.66 4.60
CA ARG A 73 -5.67 6.12 5.58
C ARG A 73 -5.84 7.65 5.54
N ALA A 74 -4.76 8.40 5.31
CA ALA A 74 -4.81 9.87 5.18
C ALA A 74 -5.41 10.34 3.84
N ASP A 75 -5.13 9.64 2.74
CA ASP A 75 -5.65 9.97 1.40
C ASP A 75 -7.16 9.87 1.33
N CYS A 76 -7.74 8.94 2.08
CA CYS A 76 -9.17 8.66 2.00
C CYS A 76 -10.03 9.52 2.93
N THR A 77 -9.58 10.73 3.24
CA THR A 77 -10.39 11.70 4.00
C THR A 77 -11.60 12.14 3.19
N THR A 78 -12.79 11.94 3.74
CA THR A 78 -14.04 12.33 3.11
C THR A 78 -15.02 12.83 4.15
N ARG A 79 -15.77 13.89 3.83
CA ARG A 79 -16.88 14.38 4.68
C ARG A 79 -18.05 13.39 4.72
N ASN A 80 -18.10 12.42 3.81
CA ASN A 80 -19.13 11.39 3.79
C ASN A 80 -18.79 10.27 4.79
N ARG A 81 -19.46 10.30 5.96
CA ARG A 81 -19.26 9.32 7.04
C ARG A 81 -19.41 7.86 6.61
N ARG A 82 -20.37 7.55 5.73
CA ARG A 82 -20.59 6.17 5.26
C ARG A 82 -19.42 5.67 4.42
N ARG A 83 -18.90 6.52 3.53
CA ARG A 83 -17.74 6.19 2.70
C ARG A 83 -16.46 6.05 3.53
N ALA A 84 -16.28 6.93 4.52
CA ALA A 84 -15.16 6.82 5.47
C ALA A 84 -15.23 5.50 6.24
N ALA A 85 -16.37 5.16 6.83
CA ALA A 85 -16.56 3.91 7.58
C ALA A 85 -16.27 2.66 6.73
N ARG A 86 -16.78 2.61 5.50
CA ARG A 86 -16.52 1.48 4.58
C ARG A 86 -15.03 1.34 4.27
N LEU A 87 -14.34 2.45 4.01
CA LEU A 87 -12.91 2.38 3.72
C LEU A 87 -12.10 1.93 4.94
N GLN A 88 -12.42 2.44 6.14
CA GLN A 88 -11.76 1.99 7.37
C GLN A 88 -11.97 0.49 7.57
N ALA A 89 -13.20 -0.01 7.47
CA ALA A 89 -13.51 -1.44 7.58
C ALA A 89 -12.73 -2.30 6.57
N ASN A 90 -12.69 -1.88 5.30
CA ASN A 90 -11.91 -2.58 4.27
C ASN A 90 -10.40 -2.57 4.58
N TYR A 91 -9.89 -1.51 5.20
CA TYR A 91 -8.47 -1.40 5.57
C TYR A 91 -8.14 -2.30 6.76
N ASP A 92 -9.00 -2.32 7.77
CA ASP A 92 -8.86 -3.14 8.96
C ASP A 92 -8.93 -4.64 8.58
N GLU A 93 -9.81 -5.00 7.64
CA GLU A 93 -9.87 -6.36 7.08
C GLU A 93 -8.57 -6.74 6.37
N LEU A 94 -8.00 -5.84 5.55
CA LEU A 94 -6.71 -6.09 4.90
C LEU A 94 -5.59 -6.29 5.93
N GLU A 95 -5.53 -5.48 6.98
CA GLU A 95 -4.52 -5.63 8.03
C GLU A 95 -4.66 -6.96 8.77
N ALA A 96 -5.88 -7.38 9.09
CA ALA A 96 -6.15 -8.68 9.70
C ALA A 96 -5.71 -9.83 8.78
N ARG A 97 -6.00 -9.72 7.47
CA ARG A 97 -5.65 -10.74 6.49
C ARG A 97 -4.14 -10.83 6.24
N ILE A 98 -3.42 -9.71 6.27
CA ILE A 98 -1.95 -9.68 6.25
C ILE A 98 -1.39 -10.42 7.46
N ALA A 99 -1.92 -10.15 8.66
CA ALA A 99 -1.47 -10.80 9.89
C ALA A 99 -1.74 -12.31 9.89
N GLU A 100 -2.93 -12.73 9.42
CA GLU A 100 -3.29 -14.15 9.29
C GLU A 100 -2.34 -14.90 8.35
N LEU A 101 -2.07 -14.33 7.17
CA LEU A 101 -1.15 -14.94 6.20
C LEU A 101 0.27 -15.04 6.75
N ALA A 102 0.76 -13.98 7.41
CA ALA A 102 2.08 -13.99 8.04
C ALA A 102 2.18 -15.06 9.13
N ALA A 103 1.15 -15.21 9.98
CA ALA A 103 1.12 -16.23 11.02
C ALA A 103 1.08 -17.66 10.46
N ARG A 104 0.30 -17.90 9.40
CA ARG A 104 0.26 -19.19 8.70
C ARG A 104 1.64 -19.55 8.12
N GLU A 105 2.31 -18.60 7.50
CA GLU A 105 3.63 -18.80 6.89
C GLU A 105 4.73 -19.04 7.94
N ASP A 106 4.64 -18.37 9.11
CA ASP A 106 5.56 -18.61 10.22
C ASP A 106 5.35 -20.02 10.81
N LEU A 107 4.10 -20.44 10.98
CA LEU A 107 3.77 -21.81 11.43
C LEU A 107 4.25 -22.88 10.44
N GLU A 108 4.10 -22.66 9.12
CA GLU A 108 4.59 -23.57 8.09
C GLU A 108 6.12 -23.68 8.10
N ARG A 109 6.83 -22.59 8.43
CA ARG A 109 8.30 -22.58 8.55
C ARG A 109 8.80 -23.33 9.77
N VAL A 110 8.06 -23.28 10.88
CA VAL A 110 8.46 -23.87 12.16
C VAL A 110 8.10 -25.36 12.25
N ARG A 111 7.14 -25.86 11.44
CA ARG A 111 6.82 -27.29 11.39
C ARG A 111 7.96 -28.06 10.70
N PRO A 112 8.66 -28.98 11.39
CA PRO A 112 9.58 -29.90 10.72
C PRO A 112 8.76 -30.78 9.77
N THR A 113 9.28 -30.99 8.56
CA THR A 113 8.79 -32.03 7.64
C THR A 113 8.78 -33.40 8.29
#